data_AF-A0A9D7H2H7-F1
#
_entry.id   AF-A0A9D7H2H7-F1
#
_cell.length_a   1.000
_cell.length_b   1.000
_cell.length_c   1.000
_cell.angle_alpha   90.00
_cell.angle_beta   90.00
_cell.angle_gamma   90.00
#
_symmetry.space_group_name_H-M   'P 1'
#
loop_
_entity.id
_entity.type
_entity.pdbx_description
1 polymer ?
#
loop_
_entity_poly.entity_id
_entity_poly.type
_entity_poly.pdbx_seq_one_letter_code
_entity_poly.pdbx_strand_id
1 'polypeptide(L)'
;MTDRPPKDGSKNDDDLVASGFVAQASRTSTLRVVFAGSPSRLASLGAVLAEGSLQALPTSFQHESGVQVVLCPLVPAYAPLWPVTLYGAAVVVRLDEAAPGLLEAAADAVDLTVVHDTASGDLDELVARAASLSASQGRDAAG
;
A
#
# COMPACT_ATOMS: atom_id res chain seq x y z
N MET A 1 -43.45 -38.01 -19.53
CA MET A 1 -42.26 -37.99 -20.42
C MET A 1 -42.25 -36.62 -21.07
N THR A 2 -41.36 -35.68 -20.80
CA THR A 2 -39.98 -35.76 -20.32
C THR A 2 -39.66 -34.61 -19.37
N ASP A 3 -39.14 -35.00 -18.23
CA ASP A 3 -38.37 -34.25 -17.24
C ASP A 3 -37.16 -33.58 -17.90
N ARG A 4 -36.92 -32.28 -17.66
CA ARG A 4 -35.65 -31.61 -17.99
C ARG A 4 -35.04 -31.09 -16.69
N PRO A 5 -33.82 -31.51 -16.32
CA PRO A 5 -33.15 -30.95 -15.16
C PRO A 5 -32.58 -29.56 -15.50
N PRO A 6 -32.55 -28.61 -14.55
CA PRO A 6 -31.81 -27.38 -14.72
C PRO A 6 -30.31 -27.66 -14.67
N LYS A 7 -29.58 -27.09 -15.64
CA LYS A 7 -28.13 -27.14 -15.74
C LYS A 7 -27.48 -26.38 -14.58
N ASP A 8 -26.47 -27.03 -14.00
CA ASP A 8 -25.40 -26.45 -13.19
C ASP A 8 -25.04 -25.02 -13.62
N GLY A 9 -25.43 -24.06 -12.77
CA GLY A 9 -24.86 -22.72 -12.75
C GLY A 9 -23.68 -22.74 -11.81
N SER A 10 -22.56 -23.31 -12.28
CA SER A 10 -21.25 -23.19 -11.64
C SER A 10 -20.94 -21.70 -11.49
N LYS A 11 -21.16 -21.19 -10.29
CA LYS A 11 -20.89 -19.83 -9.90
C LYS A 11 -20.35 -19.89 -8.48
N ASN A 12 -19.11 -19.41 -8.34
CA ASN A 12 -18.54 -18.89 -7.10
C ASN A 12 -17.56 -19.78 -6.32
N ASP A 13 -16.69 -20.55 -6.96
CA ASP A 13 -15.48 -21.04 -6.27
C ASP A 13 -14.34 -20.01 -6.26
N ASP A 14 -14.19 -19.16 -7.30
CA ASP A 14 -13.15 -18.12 -7.33
C ASP A 14 -13.39 -16.97 -6.31
N ASP A 15 -14.66 -16.63 -6.05
CA ASP A 15 -15.05 -15.57 -5.10
C ASP A 15 -14.77 -15.96 -3.64
N LEU A 16 -14.89 -17.26 -3.31
CA LEU A 16 -14.63 -17.80 -1.98
C LEU A 16 -13.13 -17.85 -1.66
N VAL A 17 -12.29 -18.11 -2.66
CA VAL A 17 -10.83 -18.09 -2.49
C VAL A 17 -10.32 -16.65 -2.32
N ALA A 18 -10.84 -15.70 -3.12
CA ALA A 18 -10.49 -14.29 -2.99
C ALA A 18 -10.95 -13.71 -1.63
N SER A 19 -12.19 -14.00 -1.22
CA SER A 19 -12.74 -13.56 0.07
C SER A 19 -12.01 -14.20 1.26
N GLY A 20 -11.60 -15.47 1.13
CA GLY A 20 -10.82 -16.17 2.14
C GLY A 20 -9.42 -15.58 2.33
N PHE A 21 -8.74 -15.19 1.24
CA PHE A 21 -7.42 -14.55 1.32
C PHE A 21 -7.48 -13.16 1.94
N VAL A 22 -8.52 -12.38 1.60
CA VAL A 22 -8.78 -11.04 2.17
C VAL A 22 -9.13 -11.15 3.67
N ALA A 23 -9.98 -12.10 4.05
CA ALA A 23 -10.35 -12.31 5.46
C ALA A 23 -9.20 -12.89 6.32
N GLN A 24 -8.30 -13.68 5.73
CA GLN A 24 -7.10 -14.18 6.41
C GLN A 24 -6.07 -13.06 6.63
N ALA A 25 -5.93 -12.14 5.67
CA ALA A 25 -5.07 -10.96 5.81
C ALA A 25 -5.52 -10.07 6.98
N SER A 26 -6.82 -9.96 7.24
CA SER A 26 -7.39 -9.16 8.34
C SER A 26 -7.09 -9.69 9.75
N ARG A 27 -6.59 -10.92 9.92
CA ARG A 27 -6.32 -11.50 11.25
C ARG A 27 -4.86 -11.47 11.68
N THR A 28 -3.95 -11.05 10.79
CA THR A 28 -2.50 -10.91 11.05
C THR A 28 -1.92 -9.66 10.39
N SER A 29 -2.74 -8.67 10.03
CA SER A 29 -2.38 -7.57 9.12
C SER A 29 -1.34 -6.64 9.73
N THR A 30 -0.06 -6.95 9.50
CA THR A 30 1.01 -5.96 9.54
C THR A 30 0.58 -4.80 8.63
N LEU A 31 0.29 -3.64 9.22
CA LEU A 31 -0.07 -2.43 8.48
C LEU A 31 1.07 -2.16 7.47
N ARG A 32 0.75 -2.01 6.19
CA ARG A 32 1.74 -1.70 5.15
C ARG A 32 1.64 -0.24 4.75
N VAL A 33 2.72 0.51 4.95
CA VAL A 33 2.81 1.94 4.60
C VAL A 33 3.85 2.13 3.52
N VAL A 34 3.48 2.80 2.43
CA VAL A 34 4.38 3.08 1.32
C VAL A 34 4.75 4.56 1.33
N PHE A 35 6.04 4.85 1.42
CA PHE A 35 6.58 6.20 1.25
C PHE A 35 7.05 6.37 -0.19
N ALA A 36 6.38 7.25 -0.91
CA ALA A 36 6.66 7.54 -2.30
C ALA A 36 7.36 8.91 -2.40
N GLY A 37 8.54 8.97 -3.00
CA GLY A 37 9.26 10.23 -3.18
C GLY A 37 10.44 10.12 -4.12
N SER A 38 11.12 11.24 -4.34
CA SER A 38 12.40 11.28 -5.05
C SER A 38 13.45 10.41 -4.36
N PRO A 39 14.41 9.82 -5.09
CA PRO A 39 15.47 9.02 -4.49
C PRO A 39 16.24 9.75 -3.38
N SER A 40 16.45 11.07 -3.52
CA SER A 40 17.10 11.89 -2.50
C SER A 40 16.30 11.97 -1.21
N ARG A 41 14.97 12.18 -1.31
CA ARG A 41 14.10 12.27 -0.14
C ARG A 41 13.96 10.92 0.56
N LEU A 42 13.88 9.84 -0.21
CA LEU A 42 13.87 8.47 0.32
C LEU A 42 15.21 8.08 0.93
N ALA A 43 16.34 8.54 0.39
CA ALA A 43 17.64 8.32 1.00
C ALA A 43 17.77 9.07 2.32
N SER A 44 17.29 10.30 2.41
CA SER A 44 17.24 11.05 3.68
C SER A 44 16.37 10.35 4.72
N LEU A 45 15.19 9.86 4.32
CA LEU A 45 14.30 9.11 5.20
C LEU A 45 14.95 7.77 5.61
N GLY A 46 15.51 7.05 4.64
CA GLY A 46 16.18 5.76 4.83
C GLY A 46 17.42 5.80 5.71
N ALA A 47 18.21 6.86 5.64
CA ALA A 47 19.39 7.05 6.48
C ALA A 47 19.04 7.17 7.97
N VAL A 48 17.82 7.57 8.30
CA VAL A 48 17.31 7.60 9.69
C VAL A 48 16.89 6.20 10.16
N LEU A 49 16.61 5.28 9.24
CA LEU A 49 15.83 4.06 9.50
C LEU A 49 16.61 2.77 9.37
N ALA A 50 17.50 2.74 8.40
CA ALA A 50 18.44 1.67 8.21
C ALA A 50 19.81 2.28 8.48
N GLU A 51 20.48 1.83 9.56
CA GLU A 51 21.92 2.05 9.77
C GLU A 51 22.79 1.39 8.67
N GLY A 52 22.25 1.21 7.47
CA GLY A 52 22.84 0.56 6.31
C GLY A 52 22.30 1.19 5.04
N SER A 53 23.23 1.50 4.13
CA SER A 53 22.97 2.00 2.78
C SER A 53 21.79 1.27 2.13
N LEU A 54 20.71 2.00 1.80
CA LEU A 54 19.63 1.50 0.96
C LEU A 54 20.19 1.23 -0.44
N GLN A 55 20.69 0.02 -0.67
CA GLN A 55 21.42 -0.33 -1.89
C GLN A 55 20.53 -0.45 -3.14
N ALA A 56 19.19 -0.56 -3.00
CA ALA A 56 18.27 -0.66 -4.13
C ALA A 56 16.83 -0.26 -3.76
N LEU A 57 16.27 0.72 -4.48
CA LEU A 57 14.85 1.09 -4.42
C LEU A 57 14.06 0.38 -5.54
N PRO A 58 12.82 -0.07 -5.31
CA PRO A 58 12.08 0.01 -4.05
C PRO A 58 12.64 -0.93 -2.96
N THR A 59 12.63 -0.49 -1.71
CA THR A 59 13.06 -1.28 -0.53
C THR A 59 11.89 -1.48 0.42
N SER A 60 11.81 -2.63 1.07
CA SER A 60 10.85 -2.88 2.15
C SER A 60 11.53 -3.40 3.40
N PHE A 61 11.09 -2.97 4.57
CA PHE A 61 11.57 -3.46 5.87
C PHE A 61 10.45 -3.42 6.91
N GLN A 62 10.64 -4.14 8.01
CA GLN A 62 9.74 -4.10 9.16
C GLN A 62 10.21 -3.02 10.12
N HIS A 63 9.30 -2.11 10.49
CA HIS A 63 9.53 -1.11 11.52
C HIS A 63 9.31 -1.70 12.91
N GLU A 64 9.94 -1.13 13.93
CA GLU A 64 9.83 -1.62 15.32
C GLU A 64 8.39 -1.60 15.87
N SER A 65 7.55 -0.72 15.33
CA SER A 65 6.12 -0.64 15.63
C SER A 65 5.28 -1.79 15.05
N GLY A 66 5.90 -2.74 14.34
CA GLY A 66 5.20 -3.84 13.67
C GLY A 66 4.49 -3.42 12.38
N VAL A 67 4.96 -2.34 11.75
CA VAL A 67 4.46 -1.80 10.48
C VAL A 67 5.44 -2.18 9.37
N GLN A 68 4.94 -2.69 8.25
CA GLN A 68 5.75 -2.91 7.06
C GLN A 68 5.91 -1.59 6.32
N VAL A 69 7.14 -1.12 6.22
CA VAL A 69 7.47 0.12 5.50
C VAL A 69 8.04 -0.22 4.14
N VAL A 70 7.56 0.47 3.10
CA VAL A 70 8.05 0.35 1.72
C VAL A 70 8.48 1.72 1.21
N LEU A 71 9.70 1.83 0.71
CA LEU A 71 10.21 3.05 0.07
C LEU A 71 10.10 2.89 -1.44
N CYS A 72 9.24 3.69 -2.08
CA CYS A 72 8.92 3.63 -3.50
C CYS A 72 9.47 4.85 -4.25
N PRO A 73 10.48 4.68 -5.13
CA PRO A 73 11.06 5.80 -5.87
C PRO A 73 10.09 6.30 -6.93
N LEU A 74 9.82 7.61 -6.92
CA LEU A 74 9.02 8.30 -7.93
C LEU A 74 9.85 8.64 -9.17
N VAL A 75 10.39 7.61 -9.81
CA VAL A 75 11.08 7.70 -11.09
C VAL A 75 10.12 7.24 -12.19
N PRO A 76 9.75 8.11 -13.15
CA PRO A 76 8.74 7.79 -14.18
C PRO A 76 8.98 6.50 -14.98
N ALA A 77 10.25 6.12 -15.17
CA ALA A 77 10.61 4.87 -15.84
C ALA A 77 10.08 3.60 -15.13
N TYR A 78 9.82 3.68 -13.82
CA TYR A 78 9.27 2.59 -13.01
C TYR A 78 7.76 2.71 -12.76
N ALA A 79 7.09 3.73 -13.29
CA ALA A 79 5.65 3.95 -13.08
C ALA A 79 4.77 2.72 -13.36
N PRO A 80 5.03 1.88 -14.39
CA PRO A 80 4.26 0.66 -14.62
C PRO A 80 4.31 -0.37 -13.49
N LEU A 81 5.31 -0.30 -12.60
CA LEU A 81 5.48 -1.23 -11.47
C LEU A 81 4.85 -0.69 -10.15
N TRP A 82 4.43 0.57 -10.13
CA TRP A 82 3.87 1.17 -8.93
C TRP A 82 2.59 0.47 -8.45
N PRO A 83 1.61 0.09 -9.30
CA PRO A 83 0.44 -0.64 -8.81
C PRO A 83 0.78 -1.90 -8.02
N VAL A 84 1.80 -2.65 -8.45
CA VAL A 84 2.30 -3.85 -7.74
C VAL A 84 2.95 -3.48 -6.40
N THR A 85 3.66 -2.34 -6.37
CA THR A 85 4.30 -1.82 -5.15
C THR A 85 3.27 -1.30 -4.15
N LEU A 86 2.16 -0.74 -4.63
CA LEU A 86 1.08 -0.17 -3.84
C LEU A 86 0.06 -1.20 -3.36
N TYR A 87 -0.02 -2.35 -4.04
CA TYR A 87 -0.99 -3.39 -3.72
C TYR A 87 -0.90 -3.85 -2.26
N GLY A 88 -2.04 -3.82 -1.57
CA GLY A 88 -2.16 -4.18 -0.15
C GLY A 88 -1.53 -3.18 0.82
N ALA A 89 -1.10 -2.00 0.35
CA ALA A 89 -0.77 -0.91 1.24
C ALA A 89 -2.04 -0.36 1.89
N ALA A 90 -1.95 -0.02 3.17
CA ALA A 90 -3.01 0.69 3.87
C ALA A 90 -3.00 2.18 3.53
N VAL A 91 -1.81 2.75 3.35
CA VAL A 91 -1.60 4.18 3.06
C VAL A 91 -0.37 4.36 2.16
N VAL A 92 -0.45 5.30 1.23
CA VAL A 92 0.70 5.88 0.54
C VAL A 92 0.95 7.29 1.06
N VAL A 93 2.18 7.56 1.50
CA VAL A 93 2.64 8.89 1.86
C VAL A 93 3.54 9.43 0.76
N ARG A 94 3.10 10.47 0.07
CA ARG A 94 3.91 11.20 -0.92
C ARG A 94 4.77 12.24 -0.19
N LEU A 95 6.08 12.12 -0.32
CA LEU A 95 7.06 12.96 0.37
C LEU A 95 7.45 14.24 -0.39
N ASP A 96 7.23 14.27 -1.71
CA ASP A 96 7.53 15.42 -2.58
C ASP A 96 6.66 15.44 -3.84
N GLU A 97 6.78 16.49 -4.63
CA GLU A 97 5.99 16.70 -5.86
C GLU A 97 6.54 15.94 -7.08
N ALA A 98 7.31 14.85 -6.90
CA ALA A 98 7.79 14.06 -8.03
C ALA A 98 6.64 13.22 -8.63
N ALA A 99 6.45 13.32 -9.94
CA ALA A 99 5.52 12.49 -10.71
C ALA A 99 4.09 12.33 -10.10
N PRO A 100 3.44 13.42 -9.63
CA PRO A 100 2.21 13.35 -8.83
C PRO A 100 1.08 12.65 -9.58
N GLY A 101 0.86 13.01 -10.85
CA GLY A 101 -0.21 12.42 -11.67
C GLY A 101 0.00 10.94 -11.99
N LEU A 102 1.25 10.47 -12.08
CA LEU A 102 1.53 9.04 -12.32
C LEU A 102 1.31 8.23 -11.05
N LEU A 103 1.65 8.79 -9.88
CA LEU A 103 1.42 8.14 -8.59
C LEU A 103 -0.09 8.07 -8.29
N GLU A 104 -0.81 9.16 -8.52
CA GLU A 104 -2.27 9.21 -8.35
C GLU A 104 -2.97 8.19 -9.26
N ALA A 105 -2.57 8.09 -10.53
CA ALA A 105 -3.12 7.08 -11.44
C ALA A 105 -2.81 5.63 -10.99
N ALA A 106 -1.62 5.39 -10.44
CA ALA A 106 -1.25 4.08 -9.93
C ALA A 106 -2.00 3.72 -8.63
N ALA A 107 -2.27 4.70 -7.78
CA ALA A 107 -3.03 4.54 -6.54
C ALA A 107 -4.52 4.31 -6.81
N ASP A 108 -5.10 5.06 -7.76
CA ASP A 108 -6.47 4.87 -8.24
C ASP A 108 -6.69 3.46 -8.80
N ALA A 109 -5.71 2.94 -9.56
CA ALA A 109 -5.77 1.58 -10.09
C ALA A 109 -5.82 0.47 -9.03
N VAL A 110 -5.48 0.77 -7.78
CA VAL A 110 -5.52 -0.18 -6.64
C VAL A 110 -6.43 0.32 -5.51
N ASP A 111 -7.31 1.28 -5.78
CA ASP A 111 -8.27 1.88 -4.83
C ASP A 111 -7.61 2.35 -3.52
N LEU A 112 -6.50 3.09 -3.66
CA LEU A 112 -5.65 3.50 -2.55
C LEU A 112 -5.62 5.02 -2.39
N THR A 113 -5.71 5.47 -1.14
CA THR A 113 -5.58 6.89 -0.80
C THR A 113 -4.12 7.30 -0.74
N VAL A 114 -3.78 8.38 -1.46
CA VAL A 114 -2.49 9.06 -1.37
C VAL A 114 -2.60 10.23 -0.40
N VAL A 115 -1.73 10.24 0.61
CA VAL A 115 -1.59 11.30 1.60
C VAL A 115 -0.35 12.09 1.28
N HIS A 116 -0.46 13.41 1.20
CA HIS A 116 0.70 14.27 0.96
C HIS A 116 1.29 14.71 2.29
N ASP A 117 2.56 14.41 2.53
CA ASP A 117 3.30 14.90 3.68
C ASP A 117 4.73 15.29 3.30
N THR A 118 4.92 16.59 3.07
CA THR A 118 6.20 17.19 2.74
C THR A 118 6.93 17.75 3.96
N ALA A 119 6.29 17.72 5.14
CA ALA A 119 6.69 18.51 6.30
C ALA A 119 7.44 17.67 7.35
N SER A 120 7.07 16.40 7.53
CA SER A 120 7.75 15.55 8.51
C SER A 120 9.00 14.90 7.92
N GLY A 121 10.11 15.01 8.66
CA GLY A 121 11.34 14.25 8.43
C GLY A 121 11.47 13.06 9.39
N ASP A 122 10.47 12.87 10.25
CA ASP A 122 10.45 11.87 11.30
C ASP A 122 9.53 10.71 10.88
N LEU A 123 10.11 9.52 10.71
CA LEU A 123 9.33 8.35 10.29
C LEU A 123 8.35 7.91 11.39
N ASP A 124 8.72 7.99 12.66
CA ASP A 124 7.85 7.53 13.75
C ASP A 124 6.55 8.34 13.75
N GLU A 125 6.66 9.65 13.54
CA GLU A 125 5.51 10.52 13.38
C GLU A 125 4.69 10.14 12.14
N LEU A 126 5.35 9.90 11.01
CA LEU A 126 4.68 9.53 9.76
C LEU A 126 3.96 8.18 9.85
N VAL A 127 4.57 7.17 10.47
CA VAL A 127 3.99 5.84 10.69
C VAL A 127 2.83 5.92 11.67
N ALA A 128 2.96 6.68 12.76
CA ALA A 128 1.88 6.90 13.71
C ALA A 128 0.68 7.61 13.05
N ARG A 129 0.93 8.59 12.18
CA ARG A 129 -0.11 9.27 11.40
C ARG A 129 -0.74 8.36 10.35
N ALA A 130 0.04 7.58 9.61
CA ALA A 130 -0.47 6.62 8.64
C ALA A 130 -1.33 5.54 9.31
N ALA A 131 -0.91 5.04 10.48
CA ALA A 131 -1.69 4.11 11.29
C ALA A 131 -3.01 4.74 11.77
N SER A 132 -2.98 6.01 12.20
CA SER A 132 -4.18 6.75 12.61
C SER A 132 -5.15 6.96 11.45
N LEU A 133 -4.64 7.30 10.26
CA LEU A 133 -5.45 7.47 9.04
C LEU A 133 -6.11 6.16 8.60
N SER A 134 -5.36 5.06 8.63
CA SER A 134 -5.90 3.73 8.35
C SER A 134 -7.01 3.34 9.34
N ALA A 135 -6.83 3.65 10.62
CA ALA A 135 -7.84 3.40 11.65
C ALA A 135 -9.12 4.25 11.47
N SER A 136 -9.02 5.46 10.92
CA SER A 136 -10.19 6.29 10.59
C SER A 136 -10.94 5.79 9.36
N GLN A 137 -10.24 5.34 8.31
CA GLN A 137 -10.87 4.86 7.07
C GLN A 137 -11.64 3.55 7.27
N GLY A 138 -11.21 2.68 8.19
CA GLY A 138 -11.94 1.46 8.54
C GLY A 138 -13.30 1.68 9.23
N ARG A 139 -13.61 2.90 9.70
CA ARG A 139 -14.91 3.20 10.32
C ARG A 139 -15.99 3.59 9.32
N ASP A 140 -15.62 4.17 8.18
CA ASP A 140 -16.60 4.68 7.20
C ASP A 140 -17.16 3.58 6.28
N ALA A 141 -16.51 2.42 6.19
CA ALA A 141 -16.99 1.28 5.38
C ALA A 141 -18.07 0.41 6.06
N ALA A 142 -18.49 0.73 7.29
CA ALA A 142 -19.47 -0.04 8.08
C ALA A 142 -20.81 0.69 8.30
N GLY A 143 -21.06 1.79 7.58
CA GLY A 143 -22.29 2.61 7.65
C GLY A 143 -23.29 2.30 6.56
#